data_AF-A0A937C7J1-F1
#
_entry.id   AF-A0A937C7J1-F1
#
_cell.length_a   1.000
_cell.length_b   1.000
_cell.length_c   1.000
_cell.angle_alpha   90.00
_cell.angle_beta   90.00
_cell.angle_gamma   90.00
#
_symmetry.space_group_name_H-M   'P 1'
#
loop_
_entity.id
_entity.type
_entity.pdbx_description
1 polymer ?
#
loop_
_entity_poly.entity_id
_entity_poly.type
_entity_poly.pdbx_seq_one_letter_code
_entity_poly.pdbx_strand_id
1 'polypeptide(L)'
;MKKSKKPNWKYFNKAPEIISPVRRFFIMKKILTVLFILISSVSFTQNLARPTQFDKFISKSYVEWAAYVNDQVRFEKEHLNKVLLERLIKKEINAALPVYNGINDANPIIYLNKDSAGDILIDPACRLPIPEYDSSGNPIIPDLRNEIIRNRINPDSLLLTDITQILFIEDGVFKSYVPLISPMNSIKTSMGIYLGQGSFLSTCFNFKYNYRPRKKSNSLFLAETTRKINLDSAGVISTIKQLYNRNLIETLWPYILLGKADAFSIETNTKLKKEEINQYLLRKTRIPVPTYDSTGTVSGFILPQLDFSPEEFTEIELIQDWYYNYRDNIVFNKIKELLLYVKSPSVNEESIPILKIVFN
;
A
#
# COMPACT_ATOMS: atom_id res chain seq x y z
N MET A 1 -37.44 -38.87 -50.60
CA MET A 1 -36.46 -39.86 -51.10
C MET A 1 -35.08 -39.24 -51.21
N LYS A 2 -34.18 -39.51 -50.25
CA LYS A 2 -32.73 -39.29 -50.38
C LYS A 2 -32.02 -40.47 -49.71
N LYS A 3 -31.14 -41.14 -50.48
CA LYS A 3 -30.54 -42.44 -50.19
C LYS A 3 -29.49 -42.35 -49.07
N SER A 4 -29.64 -43.21 -48.07
CA SER A 4 -28.67 -43.53 -47.03
C SER A 4 -27.42 -44.21 -47.63
N LYS A 5 -26.23 -43.66 -47.36
CA LYS A 5 -24.93 -44.30 -47.66
C LYS A 5 -24.46 -45.05 -46.42
N LYS A 6 -24.30 -46.37 -46.54
CA LYS A 6 -23.70 -47.23 -45.50
C LYS A 6 -22.17 -47.00 -45.40
N PRO A 7 -21.58 -47.04 -44.19
CA PRO A 7 -20.13 -46.96 -44.03
C PRO A 7 -19.45 -48.29 -44.33
N ASN A 8 -18.31 -48.20 -45.03
CA ASN A 8 -17.49 -49.32 -45.49
C ASN A 8 -16.41 -49.61 -44.42
N TRP A 9 -16.65 -50.59 -43.56
CA TRP A 9 -15.67 -51.02 -42.55
C TRP A 9 -14.72 -52.06 -43.14
N LYS A 10 -13.64 -51.59 -43.81
CA LYS A 10 -12.47 -52.43 -44.07
C LYS A 10 -11.48 -52.26 -42.91
N TYR A 11 -11.58 -53.19 -41.96
CA TYR A 11 -10.57 -53.45 -40.95
C TYR A 11 -9.24 -53.83 -41.61
N PHE A 12 -8.23 -52.96 -41.50
CA PHE A 12 -6.84 -53.36 -41.64
C PHE A 12 -6.38 -53.94 -40.30
N ASN A 13 -6.39 -55.26 -40.18
CA ASN A 13 -5.67 -55.97 -39.14
C ASN A 13 -4.16 -55.85 -39.43
N LYS A 14 -3.51 -54.78 -38.95
CA LYS A 14 -2.06 -54.79 -38.76
C LYS A 14 -1.77 -55.65 -37.54
N ALA A 15 -1.06 -56.75 -37.77
CA ALA A 15 -0.56 -57.62 -36.70
C ALA A 15 0.22 -56.77 -35.67
N PRO A 16 0.04 -57.01 -34.36
CA PRO A 16 0.79 -56.30 -33.35
C PRO A 16 2.27 -56.67 -33.50
N GLU A 17 3.11 -55.68 -33.82
CA GLU A 17 4.55 -55.84 -33.73
C GLU A 17 4.88 -56.30 -32.30
N ILE A 18 5.46 -57.49 -32.19
CA ILE A 18 5.97 -58.03 -30.94
C ILE A 18 7.22 -57.21 -30.60
N ILE A 19 7.00 -56.07 -29.94
CA ILE A 19 8.08 -55.24 -29.42
C ILE A 19 8.82 -56.09 -28.39
N SER A 20 10.07 -56.43 -28.69
CA SER A 20 10.90 -57.29 -27.84
C SER A 20 10.99 -56.74 -26.41
N PRO A 21 11.12 -57.61 -25.39
CA PRO A 21 11.18 -57.20 -23.99
C PRO A 21 12.25 -56.12 -23.72
N VAL A 22 13.35 -56.19 -24.46
CA VAL A 22 14.47 -55.25 -24.39
C VAL A 22 14.05 -53.85 -24.84
N ARG A 23 13.31 -53.73 -25.95
CA ARG A 23 12.81 -52.42 -26.43
C ARG A 23 11.78 -51.82 -25.47
N ARG A 24 10.91 -52.64 -24.88
CA ARG A 24 9.95 -52.19 -23.86
C ARG A 24 10.68 -51.64 -22.63
N PHE A 25 11.75 -52.30 -22.19
CA PHE A 25 12.56 -51.84 -21.05
C PHE A 25 13.26 -50.49 -21.32
N PHE A 26 13.80 -50.28 -22.52
CA PHE A 26 14.40 -49.00 -22.90
C PHE A 26 13.38 -47.86 -23.02
N ILE A 27 12.19 -48.14 -23.56
CA ILE A 27 11.10 -47.17 -23.63
C ILE A 27 10.61 -46.81 -22.22
N MET A 28 10.45 -47.80 -21.34
CA MET A 28 10.06 -47.57 -19.94
C MET A 28 11.07 -46.73 -19.19
N LYS A 29 12.38 -46.98 -19.37
CA LYS A 29 13.44 -46.14 -18.76
C LYS A 29 13.36 -44.70 -19.24
N LYS A 30 13.22 -44.45 -20.55
CA LYS A 30 13.09 -43.07 -21.07
C LYS A 30 11.85 -42.36 -20.56
N ILE A 31 10.70 -43.04 -20.50
CA ILE A 31 9.47 -42.49 -19.93
C ILE A 31 9.66 -42.17 -18.45
N LEU A 32 10.29 -43.07 -17.68
CA LEU A 32 10.55 -42.85 -16.25
C LEU A 32 11.52 -41.68 -16.02
N THR A 33 12.55 -41.54 -16.85
CA THR A 33 13.50 -40.41 -16.77
C THR A 33 12.83 -39.09 -17.11
N VAL A 34 11.98 -39.06 -18.14
CA VAL A 34 11.20 -37.85 -18.50
C VAL A 34 10.19 -37.51 -17.40
N LEU A 35 9.51 -38.50 -16.83
CA LEU A 35 8.61 -38.29 -15.68
C LEU A 35 9.37 -37.77 -14.46
N PHE A 36 10.55 -38.34 -14.18
CA PHE A 36 11.39 -37.92 -13.07
C PHE A 36 11.87 -36.47 -13.26
N ILE A 37 12.31 -36.09 -14.47
CA ILE A 37 12.70 -34.70 -14.81
C ILE A 37 11.50 -33.74 -14.71
N LEU A 38 10.29 -34.16 -15.11
CA LEU A 38 9.06 -33.35 -14.96
C LEU A 38 8.67 -33.19 -13.48
N ILE A 39 8.74 -34.25 -12.67
CA ILE A 39 8.42 -34.19 -11.24
C ILE A 39 9.47 -33.37 -10.48
N SER A 40 10.75 -33.51 -10.83
CA SER A 40 11.82 -32.75 -10.18
C SER A 40 11.87 -31.28 -10.61
N SER A 41 11.45 -30.92 -11.83
CA SER A 41 11.29 -29.51 -12.26
C SER A 41 10.08 -28.81 -11.64
N VAL A 42 8.98 -29.54 -11.37
CA VAL A 42 7.84 -29.03 -10.59
C VAL A 42 8.20 -28.88 -9.10
N SER A 43 9.10 -29.73 -8.57
CA SER A 43 9.54 -29.65 -7.17
C SER A 43 10.59 -28.55 -6.94
N PHE A 44 11.41 -28.20 -7.95
CA PHE A 44 12.42 -27.14 -7.83
C PHE A 44 11.86 -25.72 -8.00
N THR A 45 10.59 -25.57 -8.38
CA THR A 45 9.90 -24.28 -8.48
C THR A 45 9.07 -23.92 -7.24
N GLN A 46 9.06 -24.75 -6.20
CA GLN A 46 8.32 -24.50 -4.95
C GLN A 46 9.10 -23.76 -3.85
N ASN A 47 10.12 -22.97 -4.21
CA ASN A 47 10.37 -21.72 -3.48
C ASN A 47 9.39 -20.64 -3.95
N LEU A 48 8.10 -21.00 -4.10
CA LEU A 48 7.04 -20.02 -4.25
C LEU A 48 6.95 -19.30 -2.92
N ALA A 49 7.55 -18.10 -2.86
CA ALA A 49 7.35 -17.16 -1.77
C ALA A 49 5.86 -17.16 -1.41
N ARG A 50 5.52 -17.41 -0.14
CA ARG A 50 4.11 -17.42 0.25
C ARG A 50 3.53 -16.05 -0.12
N PRO A 51 2.33 -15.99 -0.71
CA PRO A 51 1.76 -14.73 -1.15
C PRO A 51 1.64 -13.79 0.05
N THR A 52 2.21 -12.60 -0.09
CA THR A 52 2.17 -11.52 0.88
C THR A 52 0.72 -11.07 1.12
N GLN A 53 0.49 -10.25 2.16
CA GLN A 53 -0.85 -9.66 2.32
C GLN A 53 -1.22 -8.76 1.14
N PHE A 54 -0.24 -8.10 0.52
CA PHE A 54 -0.42 -7.37 -0.72
C PHE A 54 -0.84 -8.28 -1.84
N ASP A 55 -0.12 -9.36 -2.11
CA ASP A 55 -0.43 -10.30 -3.20
C ASP A 55 -1.87 -10.80 -3.08
N LYS A 56 -2.28 -11.14 -1.86
CA LYS A 56 -3.67 -11.52 -1.57
C LYS A 56 -4.64 -10.39 -1.84
N PHE A 57 -4.32 -9.16 -1.43
CA PHE A 57 -5.14 -7.97 -1.68
C PHE A 57 -5.26 -7.67 -3.18
N ILE A 58 -4.14 -7.67 -3.90
CA ILE A 58 -4.09 -7.30 -5.31
C ILE A 58 -4.57 -8.40 -6.25
N SER A 59 -4.66 -9.66 -5.80
CA SER A 59 -5.23 -10.77 -6.58
C SER A 59 -6.73 -10.58 -6.90
N LYS A 60 -7.41 -9.66 -6.21
CA LYS A 60 -8.82 -9.37 -6.41
C LYS A 60 -9.04 -8.63 -7.73
N SER A 61 -10.00 -9.12 -8.53
CA SER A 61 -10.29 -8.60 -9.87
C SER A 61 -10.87 -7.19 -9.89
N TYR A 62 -11.53 -6.78 -8.81
CA TYR A 62 -12.13 -5.44 -8.66
C TYR A 62 -11.11 -4.36 -8.24
N VAL A 63 -9.86 -4.73 -7.95
CA VAL A 63 -8.79 -3.78 -7.64
C VAL A 63 -8.07 -3.41 -8.94
N GLU A 64 -8.32 -2.18 -9.41
CA GLU A 64 -7.84 -1.67 -10.69
C GLU A 64 -6.42 -1.11 -10.60
N TRP A 65 -6.08 -0.53 -9.46
CA TRP A 65 -4.74 -0.01 -9.17
C TRP A 65 -4.50 -0.13 -7.68
N ALA A 66 -3.27 -0.45 -7.28
CA ALA A 66 -2.89 -0.46 -5.87
C ALA A 66 -1.41 -0.15 -5.66
N ALA A 67 -1.09 0.51 -4.57
CA ALA A 67 0.25 0.94 -4.21
C ALA A 67 0.47 0.84 -2.70
N TYR A 68 1.64 0.36 -2.30
CA TYR A 68 2.08 0.43 -0.91
C TYR A 68 2.75 1.74 -0.59
N VAL A 69 2.28 2.36 0.47
CA VAL A 69 2.72 3.68 0.86
C VAL A 69 3.06 3.62 2.35
N ASN A 70 4.32 3.92 2.66
CA ASN A 70 4.78 4.09 4.04
C ASN A 70 4.82 5.59 4.35
N ASP A 71 4.27 5.94 5.51
CA ASP A 71 4.09 7.30 5.99
C ASP A 71 4.60 7.42 7.42
N GLN A 72 5.16 8.58 7.74
CA GLN A 72 5.44 8.95 9.12
C GLN A 72 4.56 10.14 9.48
N VAL A 73 3.63 9.93 10.40
CA VAL A 73 2.63 10.93 10.77
C VAL A 73 2.75 11.28 12.25
N ARG A 74 2.68 12.58 12.54
CA ARG A 74 2.45 13.10 13.88
C ARG A 74 0.97 13.45 14.02
N PHE A 75 0.29 12.79 14.95
CA PHE A 75 -1.12 13.09 15.26
C PHE A 75 -1.17 14.16 16.34
N GLU A 76 -1.43 15.41 15.94
CA GLU A 76 -1.32 16.57 16.83
C GLU A 76 -2.52 16.76 17.76
N LYS A 77 -3.74 16.36 17.35
CA LYS A 77 -4.93 16.59 18.18
C LYS A 77 -5.03 15.60 19.32
N GLU A 78 -4.59 14.37 19.09
CA GLU A 78 -4.74 13.26 20.03
C GLU A 78 -3.44 12.46 20.04
N HIS A 79 -2.88 12.27 21.24
CA HIS A 79 -1.62 11.53 21.43
C HIS A 79 -1.85 10.02 21.26
N LEU A 80 -2.12 9.59 20.03
CA LEU A 80 -2.46 8.20 19.69
C LEU A 80 -1.47 7.21 20.30
N ASN A 81 -0.17 7.47 20.16
CA ASN A 81 0.86 6.57 20.67
C ASN A 81 0.81 6.40 22.19
N LYS A 82 0.48 7.46 22.92
CA LYS A 82 0.25 7.41 24.37
C LYS A 82 -0.97 6.55 24.69
N VAL A 83 -2.08 6.75 23.98
CA VAL A 83 -3.29 5.93 24.12
C VAL A 83 -2.98 4.46 23.86
N LEU A 84 -2.27 4.14 22.77
CA LEU A 84 -1.90 2.77 22.43
C LEU A 84 -0.99 2.15 23.48
N LEU A 85 0.00 2.88 23.97
CA LEU A 85 0.92 2.41 25.00
C LEU A 85 0.19 2.15 26.33
N GLU A 86 -0.66 3.07 26.78
CA GLU A 86 -1.45 2.90 28.01
C GLU A 86 -2.37 1.68 27.91
N ARG A 87 -3.03 1.49 26.77
CA ARG A 87 -3.90 0.34 26.53
C ARG A 87 -3.12 -0.96 26.45
N LEU A 88 -1.91 -0.93 25.89
CA LEU A 88 -1.01 -2.08 25.87
C LEU A 88 -0.57 -2.47 27.29
N ILE A 89 -0.18 -1.49 28.12
CA ILE A 89 0.18 -1.70 29.53
C ILE A 89 -1.00 -2.29 30.32
N LYS A 90 -2.22 -1.77 30.09
CA LYS A 90 -3.47 -2.28 30.66
C LYS A 90 -3.93 -3.61 30.08
N LYS A 91 -3.23 -4.14 29.08
CA LYS A 91 -3.55 -5.41 28.38
C LYS A 91 -4.89 -5.40 27.65
N GLU A 92 -5.34 -4.24 27.19
CA GLU A 92 -6.59 -4.08 26.43
C GLU A 92 -6.40 -4.33 24.93
N ILE A 93 -5.16 -4.22 24.44
CA ILE A 93 -4.82 -4.41 23.03
C ILE A 93 -3.60 -5.33 22.90
N ASN A 94 -3.47 -5.96 21.73
CA ASN A 94 -2.30 -6.76 21.37
C ASN A 94 -1.29 -5.92 20.58
N ALA A 95 -0.02 -6.31 20.66
CA ALA A 95 1.06 -5.78 19.85
C ALA A 95 1.90 -6.93 19.28
N ALA A 96 2.69 -6.65 18.26
CA ALA A 96 3.69 -7.54 17.69
C ALA A 96 5.05 -6.82 17.61
N LEU A 97 6.11 -7.60 17.35
CA LEU A 97 7.39 -7.02 16.99
C LEU A 97 7.22 -6.13 15.75
N PRO A 98 8.02 -5.05 15.61
CA PRO A 98 7.95 -4.18 14.45
C PRO A 98 8.04 -4.99 13.17
N VAL A 99 7.04 -4.81 12.30
CA VAL A 99 7.05 -5.43 10.97
C VAL A 99 7.82 -4.49 10.05
N TYR A 100 9.14 -4.69 9.96
CA TYR A 100 9.99 -3.92 9.06
C TYR A 100 9.69 -4.29 7.60
N ASN A 101 9.57 -3.28 6.73
CA ASN A 101 9.28 -3.40 5.30
C ASN A 101 7.94 -4.04 4.95
N GLY A 102 6.84 -3.30 5.17
CA GLY A 102 5.61 -3.40 4.38
C GLY A 102 5.29 -4.78 3.80
N ILE A 103 5.30 -5.82 4.64
CA ILE A 103 4.86 -7.18 4.33
C ILE A 103 5.48 -7.80 3.06
N ASN A 104 6.72 -7.44 2.68
CA ASN A 104 7.49 -8.27 1.72
C ASN A 104 7.79 -9.66 2.30
N ASP A 105 7.59 -9.82 3.60
CA ASP A 105 7.73 -11.09 4.27
C ASP A 105 6.40 -11.85 4.30
N ALA A 106 6.45 -13.04 3.71
CA ALA A 106 5.60 -14.20 4.00
C ALA A 106 5.58 -14.61 5.50
N ASN A 107 6.29 -13.87 6.36
CA ASN A 107 6.51 -14.21 7.76
C ASN A 107 5.25 -13.95 8.59
N PRO A 108 4.90 -14.88 9.49
CA PRO A 108 3.78 -14.68 10.39
C PRO A 108 4.07 -13.51 11.35
N ILE A 109 3.02 -12.74 11.67
CA ILE A 109 3.09 -11.71 12.71
C ILE A 109 3.47 -12.40 14.02
N ILE A 110 4.61 -12.02 14.58
CA ILE A 110 5.08 -12.54 15.88
C ILE A 110 4.51 -11.66 16.98
N TYR A 111 3.38 -12.10 17.53
CA TYR A 111 2.74 -11.42 18.65
C TYR A 111 3.65 -11.43 19.88
N LEU A 112 3.61 -10.33 20.62
CA LEU A 112 4.33 -10.26 21.89
C LEU A 112 3.61 -11.16 22.88
N ASN A 113 4.34 -12.10 23.48
CA ASN A 113 3.80 -12.92 24.55
C ASN A 113 3.30 -12.01 25.70
N LYS A 114 2.23 -12.43 26.38
CA LYS A 114 1.55 -11.65 27.42
C LYS A 114 2.48 -11.18 28.56
N ASP A 115 3.55 -11.91 28.81
CA ASP A 115 4.57 -11.60 29.83
C ASP A 115 5.78 -10.85 29.25
N SER A 116 5.91 -10.77 27.92
CA SER A 116 7.05 -10.25 27.18
C SER A 116 6.84 -8.84 26.63
N ALA A 117 5.62 -8.31 26.65
CA ALA A 117 5.40 -6.88 26.36
C ALA A 117 6.19 -5.99 27.33
N GLY A 118 6.42 -6.48 28.56
CA GLY A 118 7.34 -5.89 29.53
C GLY A 118 8.82 -6.08 29.22
N ASP A 119 9.17 -7.19 28.55
CA ASP A 119 10.55 -7.53 28.22
C ASP A 119 11.03 -6.87 26.91
N ILE A 120 10.15 -6.50 25.98
CA ILE A 120 10.49 -5.80 24.71
C ILE A 120 10.74 -4.31 24.92
N LEU A 121 10.36 -3.80 26.09
CA LEU A 121 10.79 -2.48 26.59
C LEU A 121 12.27 -2.47 27.00
N ILE A 122 12.93 -3.62 26.90
CA ILE A 122 14.34 -3.84 27.19
C ILE A 122 15.00 -4.24 25.85
N ASP A 123 15.57 -3.24 25.18
CA ASP A 123 16.61 -3.29 24.13
C ASP A 123 16.92 -4.68 23.50
N PRO A 124 16.88 -4.85 22.16
CA PRO A 124 17.37 -6.08 21.52
C PRO A 124 18.86 -6.38 21.82
N ALA A 125 19.65 -5.40 22.29
CA ALA A 125 21.01 -5.60 22.82
C ALA A 125 21.06 -5.87 24.35
N CYS A 126 19.97 -5.69 25.09
CA CYS A 126 19.84 -6.22 26.44
C CYS A 126 19.57 -7.72 26.36
N ARG A 127 20.67 -8.47 26.24
CA ARG A 127 20.79 -9.70 27.01
C ARG A 127 20.26 -9.40 28.41
N LEU A 128 19.40 -10.28 28.92
CA LEU A 128 18.91 -10.32 30.31
C LEU A 128 19.89 -9.62 31.24
N PRO A 129 19.46 -8.71 32.14
CA PRO A 129 20.37 -8.15 33.14
C PRO A 129 21.13 -9.31 33.75
N ILE A 130 22.47 -9.25 33.66
CA ILE A 130 23.35 -10.21 34.31
C ILE A 130 22.82 -10.28 35.75
N PRO A 131 22.39 -11.45 36.25
CA PRO A 131 21.79 -11.53 37.57
C PRO A 131 22.81 -10.94 38.56
N GLU A 132 22.43 -9.84 39.20
CA GLU A 132 23.18 -9.31 40.33
C GLU A 132 22.91 -10.28 41.48
N TYR A 133 23.99 -10.78 42.08
CA TYR A 133 23.89 -11.66 43.22
C TYR A 133 24.16 -10.84 44.48
N ASP A 134 23.40 -11.08 45.54
CA ASP A 134 23.74 -10.53 46.85
C ASP A 134 25.08 -11.12 47.33
N SER A 135 25.59 -10.59 48.43
CA SER A 135 26.83 -11.10 49.06
C SER A 135 26.75 -12.57 49.51
N SER A 136 25.55 -13.17 49.49
CA SER A 136 25.29 -14.57 49.81
C SER A 136 25.09 -15.44 48.56
N GLY A 137 25.22 -14.88 47.36
CA GLY A 137 25.06 -15.61 46.10
C GLY A 137 23.60 -15.87 45.71
N ASN A 138 22.63 -15.18 46.32
CA ASN A 138 21.24 -15.26 45.88
C ASN A 138 20.99 -14.28 44.74
N PRO A 139 20.28 -14.69 43.67
CA PRO A 139 19.91 -13.76 42.61
C PRO A 139 19.00 -12.68 43.21
N ILE A 140 19.45 -11.43 43.13
CA ILE A 140 18.61 -10.27 43.41
C ILE A 140 17.63 -10.21 42.23
N ILE A 141 16.42 -10.73 42.41
CA ILE A 141 15.33 -10.55 41.45
C ILE A 141 14.77 -9.17 41.75
N PRO A 142 15.12 -8.15 40.97
CA PRO A 142 14.55 -6.87 41.26
C PRO A 142 13.08 -6.91 40.81
N ASP A 143 12.20 -6.22 41.53
CA ASP A 143 10.81 -5.93 41.10
C ASP A 143 10.79 -4.93 39.89
N LEU A 144 11.87 -4.96 39.09
CA LEU A 144 12.30 -4.03 38.06
C LEU A 144 11.40 -4.05 36.83
N ARG A 145 10.58 -5.10 36.64
CA ARG A 145 9.73 -5.24 35.46
C ARG A 145 8.71 -4.11 35.36
N ASN A 146 8.21 -3.56 36.47
CA ASN A 146 7.25 -2.45 36.42
C ASN A 146 7.92 -1.06 36.46
N GLU A 147 9.09 -0.92 37.08
CA GLU A 147 9.83 0.36 37.15
C GLU A 147 10.64 0.68 35.88
N ILE A 148 11.28 -0.31 35.25
CA ILE A 148 12.04 -0.08 34.00
C ILE A 148 11.12 0.41 32.87
N ILE A 149 9.93 -0.17 32.78
CA ILE A 149 8.93 0.18 31.78
C ILE A 149 8.50 1.64 31.91
N ARG A 150 8.25 2.10 33.14
CA ARG A 150 7.85 3.48 33.42
C ARG A 150 8.99 4.48 33.21
N ASN A 151 10.24 4.06 33.40
CA ASN A 151 11.39 4.96 33.40
C ASN A 151 12.15 5.05 32.06
N ARG A 152 11.93 4.14 31.09
CA ARG A 152 12.70 4.14 29.81
C ARG A 152 11.94 4.64 28.58
N ILE A 153 10.63 4.50 28.51
CA ILE A 153 9.82 5.08 27.43
C ILE A 153 8.94 6.15 28.02
N ASN A 154 9.31 7.41 27.78
CA ASN A 154 8.42 8.52 28.05
C ASN A 154 7.29 8.47 26.99
N PRO A 155 6.01 8.23 27.36
CA PRO A 155 4.91 8.23 26.39
C PRO A 155 4.83 9.53 25.59
N ASP A 156 5.24 10.64 26.20
CA ASP A 156 5.25 11.96 25.58
C ASP A 156 6.38 12.11 24.54
N SER A 157 7.32 11.16 24.48
CA SER A 157 8.39 11.09 23.46
C SER A 157 7.97 10.35 22.19
N LEU A 158 6.87 9.58 22.22
CA LEU A 158 6.34 8.84 21.07
C LEU A 158 5.47 9.75 20.19
N LEU A 159 6.08 10.72 19.52
CA LEU A 159 5.34 11.71 18.73
C LEU A 159 5.06 11.28 17.29
N LEU A 160 5.84 10.35 16.75
CA LEU A 160 5.73 9.90 15.36
C LEU A 160 5.15 8.49 15.29
N THR A 161 4.31 8.27 14.30
CA THR A 161 3.69 6.98 14.00
C THR A 161 4.08 6.61 12.58
N ASP A 162 4.71 5.45 12.44
CA ASP A 162 4.95 4.82 11.15
C ASP A 162 3.65 4.11 10.71
N ILE A 163 3.22 4.41 9.49
CA ILE A 163 1.96 3.94 8.93
C ILE A 163 2.27 3.26 7.61
N THR A 164 1.94 1.97 7.53
CA THR A 164 1.85 1.28 6.25
C THR A 164 0.41 1.36 5.77
N GLN A 165 0.18 1.97 4.62
CA GLN A 165 -1.13 1.99 3.96
C GLN A 165 -1.06 1.44 2.54
N ILE A 166 -2.16 0.85 2.08
CA ILE A 166 -2.39 0.48 0.69
C ILE A 166 -3.36 1.50 0.11
N LEU A 167 -2.88 2.30 -0.85
CA LEU A 167 -3.76 3.14 -1.67
C LEU A 167 -4.26 2.29 -2.84
N PHE A 168 -5.55 2.40 -3.17
CA PHE A 168 -6.12 1.58 -4.25
C PHE A 168 -7.35 2.20 -4.91
N ILE A 169 -7.65 1.75 -6.12
CA ILE A 169 -8.87 2.11 -6.85
C ILE A 169 -9.76 0.87 -6.97
N GLU A 170 -11.02 1.04 -6.60
CA GLU A 170 -12.09 0.05 -6.73
C GLU A 170 -13.35 0.76 -7.21
N ASP A 171 -13.86 0.35 -8.38
CA ASP A 171 -15.04 0.91 -9.05
C ASP A 171 -14.93 2.43 -9.27
N GLY A 172 -13.72 2.91 -9.59
CA GLY A 172 -13.43 4.33 -9.79
C GLY A 172 -13.35 5.18 -8.53
N VAL A 173 -13.43 4.57 -7.35
CA VAL A 173 -13.28 5.28 -6.07
C VAL A 173 -11.87 5.06 -5.55
N PHE A 174 -11.17 6.16 -5.24
CA PHE A 174 -9.86 6.10 -4.61
C PHE A 174 -10.00 5.89 -3.11
N LYS A 175 -9.37 4.84 -2.60
CA LYS A 175 -9.51 4.36 -1.23
C LYS A 175 -8.14 4.13 -0.60
N SER A 176 -8.13 4.05 0.72
CA SER A 176 -6.97 3.65 1.49
C SER A 176 -7.35 2.55 2.49
N TYR A 177 -6.40 1.64 2.70
CA TYR A 177 -6.49 0.57 3.69
C TYR A 177 -5.22 0.57 4.53
N VAL A 178 -5.39 0.67 5.84
CA VAL A 178 -4.30 0.69 6.83
C VAL A 178 -4.28 -0.66 7.54
N PRO A 179 -3.40 -1.59 7.16
CA PRO A 179 -3.29 -2.91 7.81
C PRO A 179 -2.80 -2.84 9.26
N LEU A 180 -1.88 -1.93 9.56
CA LEU A 180 -1.31 -1.74 10.91
C LEU A 180 -0.64 -0.37 11.00
N ILE A 181 -0.32 0.02 12.23
CA ILE A 181 0.54 1.17 12.51
C ILE A 181 1.59 0.80 13.55
N SER A 182 2.67 1.57 13.59
CA SER A 182 3.76 1.37 14.53
C SER A 182 4.18 2.69 15.18
N PRO A 183 3.99 2.86 16.51
CA PRO A 183 4.60 3.99 17.22
C PRO A 183 6.12 3.98 17.01
N MET A 184 6.70 5.15 16.76
CA MET A 184 8.15 5.30 16.59
C MET A 184 8.79 5.81 17.87
N ASN A 185 9.95 5.26 18.21
CA ASN A 185 10.76 5.71 19.33
C ASN A 185 12.12 6.23 18.86
N SER A 186 12.68 7.18 19.61
CA SER A 186 14.04 7.66 19.40
C SER A 186 15.04 6.56 19.76
N ILE A 187 15.89 6.19 18.81
CA ILE A 187 17.00 5.27 19.01
C ILE A 187 18.19 6.09 19.50
N LYS A 188 18.74 5.72 20.66
CA LYS A 188 19.91 6.36 21.25
C LYS A 188 20.96 5.31 21.61
N THR A 189 22.24 5.67 21.54
CA THR A 189 23.32 4.82 22.07
C THR A 189 23.22 4.71 23.60
N SER A 190 23.98 3.79 24.19
CA SER A 190 24.15 3.70 25.65
C SER A 190 24.69 5.00 26.28
N MET A 191 25.38 5.83 25.49
CA MET A 191 25.88 7.15 25.91
C MET A 191 24.85 8.28 25.70
N GLY A 192 23.63 7.96 25.26
CA GLY A 192 22.55 8.93 25.03
C GLY A 192 22.61 9.66 23.67
N ILE A 193 23.52 9.27 22.77
CA ILE A 193 23.67 9.90 21.44
C ILE A 193 22.50 9.44 20.56
N TYR A 194 21.77 10.39 19.97
CA TYR A 194 20.66 10.10 19.06
C TYR A 194 21.14 9.54 17.72
N LEU A 195 20.61 8.38 17.33
CA LEU A 195 20.92 7.68 16.08
C LEU A 195 19.80 7.79 15.03
N GLY A 196 18.62 8.25 15.43
CA GLY A 196 17.44 8.29 14.56
C GLY A 196 16.19 7.80 15.27
N GLN A 197 15.17 7.47 14.50
CA GLN A 197 13.93 6.90 14.99
C GLN A 197 13.67 5.56 14.33
N GLY A 198 13.01 4.66 15.06
CA GLY A 198 12.58 3.37 14.53
C GLY A 198 11.25 2.95 15.11
N SER A 199 10.54 2.12 14.34
CA SER A 199 9.29 1.50 14.75
C SER A 199 9.53 0.65 16.01
N PHE A 200 8.77 0.94 17.06
CA PHE A 200 8.94 0.33 18.38
C PHE A 200 8.17 -0.98 18.52
N LEU A 201 6.92 -0.99 18.05
CA LEU A 201 6.06 -2.17 17.96
C LEU A 201 5.03 -1.95 16.85
N SER A 202 4.39 -3.03 16.40
CA SER A 202 3.23 -2.91 15.51
C SER A 202 1.93 -3.20 16.26
N THR A 203 0.90 -2.41 16.01
CA THR A 203 -0.44 -2.55 16.60
C THR A 203 -1.52 -2.10 15.63
N CYS A 204 -2.77 -2.06 16.09
CA CYS A 204 -3.96 -1.73 15.33
C CYS A 204 -4.17 -2.62 14.09
N PHE A 205 -3.96 -3.93 14.24
CA PHE A 205 -4.06 -4.89 13.14
C PHE A 205 -5.46 -4.92 12.55
N ASN A 206 -5.59 -4.39 11.34
CA ASN A 206 -6.78 -4.46 10.55
C ASN A 206 -6.59 -5.55 9.49
N PHE A 207 -7.24 -6.69 9.65
CA PHE A 207 -7.23 -7.77 8.64
C PHE A 207 -8.41 -7.68 7.66
N LYS A 208 -9.26 -6.66 7.80
CA LYS A 208 -10.47 -6.45 6.99
C LYS A 208 -10.28 -5.22 6.09
N TYR A 209 -10.02 -5.47 4.82
CA TYR A 209 -9.77 -4.45 3.80
C TYR A 209 -10.87 -3.39 3.66
N ASN A 210 -12.14 -3.74 3.91
CA ASN A 210 -13.28 -2.82 3.86
C ASN A 210 -13.80 -2.48 5.26
N TYR A 211 -12.93 -1.97 6.11
CA TYR A 211 -13.34 -1.53 7.43
C TYR A 211 -14.34 -0.37 7.32
N ARG A 212 -15.55 -0.58 7.85
CA ARG A 212 -16.59 0.45 7.94
C ARG A 212 -16.91 0.69 9.42
N PRO A 213 -16.62 1.88 9.96
CA PRO A 213 -16.96 2.19 11.34
C PRO A 213 -18.48 2.06 11.53
N ARG A 214 -18.91 1.41 12.61
CA ARG A 214 -20.34 1.31 12.94
C ARG A 214 -20.83 2.69 13.41
N LYS A 215 -22.10 3.06 13.21
CA LYS A 215 -22.63 4.36 13.70
C LYS A 215 -22.44 4.62 15.21
N LYS A 216 -22.26 3.56 16.01
CA LYS A 216 -21.96 3.63 17.46
C LYS A 216 -20.46 3.48 17.79
N SER A 217 -19.56 3.53 16.81
CA SER A 217 -18.13 3.47 17.10
C SER A 217 -17.67 4.79 17.69
N ASN A 218 -16.98 4.73 18.83
CA ASN A 218 -16.20 5.82 19.38
C ASN A 218 -14.96 6.02 18.49
N SER A 219 -15.20 6.58 17.31
CA SER A 219 -14.16 6.97 16.37
C SER A 219 -13.64 8.34 16.77
N LEU A 220 -12.37 8.39 17.14
CA LEU A 220 -11.66 9.58 17.56
C LEU A 220 -10.96 10.18 16.33
N PHE A 221 -11.17 11.46 16.04
CA PHE A 221 -10.45 12.14 14.97
C PHE A 221 -9.02 12.43 15.43
N LEU A 222 -8.02 12.04 14.64
CA LEU A 222 -6.61 12.16 14.99
C LEU A 222 -5.95 13.39 14.39
N ALA A 223 -6.00 13.52 13.06
CA ALA A 223 -5.43 14.64 12.32
C ALA A 223 -5.95 14.64 10.88
N GLU A 224 -5.82 15.79 10.22
CA GLU A 224 -5.82 15.88 8.77
C GLU A 224 -4.35 15.90 8.31
N THR A 225 -4.02 15.16 7.26
CA THR A 225 -2.67 15.13 6.70
C THR A 225 -2.71 15.40 5.21
N THR A 226 -1.66 16.04 4.73
CA THR A 226 -1.45 16.33 3.31
C THR A 226 -0.16 15.66 2.85
N ARG A 227 -0.24 14.87 1.78
CA ARG A 227 0.91 14.15 1.22
C ARG A 227 1.04 14.42 -0.27
N LYS A 228 2.21 14.89 -0.70
CA LYS A 228 2.57 14.96 -2.12
C LYS A 228 3.15 13.63 -2.61
N ILE A 229 2.72 13.18 -3.78
CA ILE A 229 3.21 11.99 -4.46
C ILE A 229 3.56 12.40 -5.89
N ASN A 230 4.80 12.19 -6.29
CA ASN A 230 5.24 12.43 -7.66
C ASN A 230 4.88 11.21 -8.52
N LEU A 231 4.17 11.45 -9.64
CA LEU A 231 3.66 10.42 -10.53
C LEU A 231 4.76 9.80 -11.40
N ASP A 232 5.75 10.59 -11.81
CA ASP A 232 6.93 10.14 -12.57
C ASP A 232 7.87 9.29 -11.70
N SER A 233 7.86 9.54 -10.39
CA SER A 233 8.70 8.86 -9.39
C SER A 233 7.99 7.68 -8.71
N ALA A 234 7.05 7.03 -9.40
CA ALA A 234 6.36 5.84 -8.89
C ALA A 234 7.33 4.73 -8.39
N GLY A 235 8.62 4.78 -8.75
CA GLY A 235 9.68 3.97 -8.14
C GLY A 235 9.93 4.18 -6.63
N VAL A 236 9.41 5.25 -6.01
CA VAL A 236 9.48 5.48 -4.55
C VAL A 236 8.43 4.65 -3.79
N ILE A 237 7.38 4.20 -4.48
CA ILE A 237 6.34 3.34 -3.91
C ILE A 237 6.85 1.90 -3.98
N SER A 238 7.19 1.33 -2.81
CA SER A 238 7.65 -0.05 -2.71
C SER A 238 6.50 -1.00 -3.02
N THR A 239 6.32 -1.37 -4.29
CA THR A 239 5.31 -2.31 -4.83
C THR A 239 4.01 -1.63 -5.31
N ILE A 240 3.83 -1.66 -6.63
CA ILE A 240 2.65 -1.15 -7.34
C ILE A 240 2.04 -2.30 -8.16
N LYS A 241 0.72 -2.50 -8.02
CA LYS A 241 -0.07 -3.18 -9.05
C LYS A 241 -0.65 -2.14 -9.99
N GLN A 242 -0.33 -2.28 -11.28
CA GLN A 242 -0.98 -1.56 -12.37
C GLN A 242 -1.80 -2.56 -13.18
N LEU A 243 -3.13 -2.40 -13.23
CA LEU A 243 -3.93 -3.12 -14.21
C LEU A 243 -3.76 -2.40 -15.56
N TYR A 244 -3.42 -3.15 -16.61
CA TYR A 244 -3.21 -2.61 -17.96
C TYR A 244 -2.13 -1.53 -18.09
N ASN A 245 -1.07 -1.57 -17.26
CA ASN A 245 0.02 -0.59 -17.26
C ASN A 245 -0.42 0.87 -17.08
N ARG A 246 -1.57 1.08 -16.43
CA ARG A 246 -2.06 2.43 -16.13
C ARG A 246 -1.49 2.94 -14.81
N ASN A 247 -1.04 4.19 -14.81
CA ASN A 247 -0.71 4.91 -13.58
C ASN A 247 -1.98 5.28 -12.80
N LEU A 248 -1.83 5.90 -11.61
CA LEU A 248 -2.96 6.26 -10.75
C LEU A 248 -3.97 7.15 -11.50
N ILE A 249 -3.48 8.19 -12.18
CA ILE A 249 -4.35 9.17 -12.84
C ILE A 249 -4.98 8.58 -14.09
N GLU A 250 -4.23 7.85 -14.91
CA GLU A 250 -4.77 7.12 -16.06
C GLU A 250 -5.86 6.12 -15.66
N THR A 251 -5.78 5.57 -14.46
CA THR A 251 -6.81 4.68 -13.92
C THR A 251 -8.05 5.48 -13.47
N LEU A 252 -7.88 6.63 -12.80
CA LEU A 252 -9.00 7.49 -12.37
C LEU A 252 -9.64 8.29 -13.51
N TRP A 253 -8.89 8.61 -14.56
CA TRP A 253 -9.27 9.57 -15.60
C TRP A 253 -10.61 9.25 -16.26
N PRO A 254 -10.89 7.99 -16.68
CA PRO A 254 -12.19 7.64 -17.26
C PRO A 254 -13.35 7.89 -16.28
N TYR A 255 -13.14 7.69 -14.98
CA TYR A 255 -14.17 7.92 -13.96
C TYR A 255 -14.45 9.41 -13.73
N ILE A 256 -13.42 10.25 -13.83
CA ILE A 256 -13.55 11.70 -13.80
C ILE A 256 -14.36 12.17 -15.03
N LEU A 257 -13.98 11.73 -16.23
CA LEU A 257 -14.67 12.11 -17.48
C LEU A 257 -16.10 11.57 -17.58
N LEU A 258 -16.38 10.42 -16.95
CA LEU A 258 -17.75 9.87 -16.86
C LEU A 258 -18.59 10.53 -15.75
N GLY A 259 -18.02 11.47 -14.97
CA GLY A 259 -18.72 12.15 -13.88
C GLY A 259 -18.99 11.25 -12.67
N LYS A 260 -18.25 10.15 -12.51
CA LYS A 260 -18.31 9.28 -11.32
C LYS A 260 -17.49 9.82 -10.15
N ALA A 261 -16.51 10.68 -10.43
CA ALA A 261 -15.76 11.44 -9.44
C ALA A 261 -16.00 12.93 -9.66
N ASP A 262 -16.21 13.67 -8.57
CA ASP A 262 -16.53 15.10 -8.66
C ASP A 262 -15.25 15.92 -8.82
N ALA A 263 -15.15 16.64 -9.94
CA ALA A 263 -14.03 17.52 -10.24
C ALA A 263 -14.39 18.98 -9.96
N PHE A 264 -13.45 19.73 -9.40
CA PHE A 264 -13.59 21.13 -9.02
C PHE A 264 -12.42 21.95 -9.54
N SER A 265 -12.68 23.19 -9.93
CA SER A 265 -11.62 24.16 -10.19
C SER A 265 -10.89 24.50 -8.89
N ILE A 266 -9.56 24.64 -8.92
CA ILE A 266 -8.80 25.04 -7.74
C ILE A 266 -9.11 26.48 -7.31
N GLU A 267 -9.19 27.41 -8.26
CA GLU A 267 -9.32 28.85 -7.97
C GLU A 267 -10.69 29.24 -7.42
N THR A 268 -11.76 28.74 -8.05
CA THR A 268 -13.13 29.15 -7.68
C THR A 268 -13.84 28.13 -6.79
N ASN A 269 -13.24 26.95 -6.58
CA ASN A 269 -13.86 25.83 -5.88
C ASN A 269 -15.25 25.44 -6.43
N THR A 270 -15.51 25.74 -7.71
CA THR A 270 -16.76 25.37 -8.37
C THR A 270 -16.65 23.98 -8.99
N LYS A 271 -17.73 23.20 -8.93
CA LYS A 271 -17.82 21.89 -9.55
C LYS A 271 -17.85 22.05 -11.06
N LEU A 272 -16.92 21.40 -11.75
CA LEU A 272 -16.83 21.39 -13.21
C LEU A 272 -17.74 20.30 -13.77
N LYS A 273 -18.47 20.61 -14.85
CA LYS A 273 -19.19 19.58 -15.61
C LYS A 273 -18.20 18.78 -16.44
N LYS A 274 -18.53 17.52 -16.75
CA LYS A 274 -17.64 16.62 -17.51
C LYS A 274 -17.20 17.21 -18.86
N GLU A 275 -18.08 17.95 -19.54
CA GLU A 275 -17.80 18.58 -20.83
C GLU A 275 -16.86 19.80 -20.71
N GLU A 276 -16.79 20.39 -19.52
CA GLU A 276 -16.03 21.61 -19.24
C GLU A 276 -14.59 21.31 -18.77
N ILE A 277 -14.33 20.10 -18.26
CA ILE A 277 -13.03 19.71 -17.67
C ILE A 277 -11.88 19.91 -18.67
N ASN A 278 -11.97 19.35 -19.88
CA ASN A 278 -10.90 19.47 -20.88
C ASN A 278 -10.63 20.93 -21.25
N GLN A 279 -11.69 21.72 -21.51
CA GLN A 279 -11.54 23.13 -21.86
C GLN A 279 -10.92 23.95 -20.72
N TYR A 280 -11.32 23.66 -19.48
CA TYR A 280 -10.75 24.28 -18.28
C TYR A 280 -9.26 23.98 -18.16
N LEU A 281 -8.85 22.72 -18.32
CA LEU A 281 -7.45 22.32 -18.21
C LEU A 281 -6.58 22.92 -19.31
N LEU A 282 -7.04 22.89 -20.57
CA LEU A 282 -6.31 23.48 -21.69
C LEU A 282 -6.06 24.98 -21.50
N ARG A 283 -7.03 25.72 -20.97
CA ARG A 283 -6.85 27.15 -20.64
C ARG A 283 -5.83 27.39 -19.54
N LYS A 284 -5.63 26.42 -18.64
CA LYS A 284 -4.67 26.53 -17.52
C LYS A 284 -3.26 26.08 -17.91
N THR A 285 -3.13 25.13 -18.82
CA THR A 285 -1.83 24.52 -19.14
C THR A 285 -1.21 25.03 -20.44
N ARG A 286 -2.02 25.56 -21.36
CA ARG A 286 -1.53 25.96 -22.69
C ARG A 286 -1.50 27.47 -22.83
N ILE A 287 -0.42 27.95 -23.46
CA ILE A 287 -0.28 29.34 -23.84
C ILE A 287 -1.07 29.54 -25.15
N PRO A 288 -1.99 30.53 -25.21
CA PRO A 288 -2.68 30.85 -26.44
C PRO A 288 -1.68 31.33 -27.50
N VAL A 289 -1.76 30.76 -28.70
CA VAL A 289 -0.87 31.13 -29.82
C VAL A 289 -1.52 32.24 -30.63
N PRO A 290 -0.83 33.36 -30.90
CA PRO A 290 -1.37 34.41 -31.75
C PRO A 290 -1.60 33.88 -33.17
N THR A 291 -2.75 34.23 -33.76
CA THR A 291 -3.00 34.06 -35.19
C THR A 291 -2.68 35.36 -35.92
N TYR A 292 -2.15 35.25 -37.13
CA TYR A 292 -1.79 36.39 -37.96
C TYR A 292 -2.70 36.44 -39.18
N ASP A 293 -3.10 37.64 -39.61
CA ASP A 293 -3.76 37.83 -40.89
C ASP A 293 -2.76 37.80 -42.06
N SER A 294 -3.27 37.96 -43.29
CA SER A 294 -2.44 38.00 -44.50
C SER A 294 -1.45 39.15 -44.56
N THR A 295 -1.56 40.14 -43.66
CA THR A 295 -0.64 41.29 -43.56
C THR A 295 0.43 41.09 -42.48
N GLY A 296 0.38 39.98 -41.74
CA GLY A 296 1.26 39.72 -40.61
C GLY A 296 0.85 40.43 -39.32
N THR A 297 -0.37 40.97 -39.26
CA THR A 297 -0.92 41.60 -38.05
C THR A 297 -1.61 40.54 -37.19
N VAL A 298 -1.47 40.62 -35.86
CA VAL A 298 -2.16 39.70 -34.94
C VAL A 298 -3.67 39.88 -35.07
N SER A 299 -4.33 38.85 -35.59
CA SER A 299 -5.77 38.82 -35.86
C SER A 299 -6.59 38.15 -34.74
N GLY A 300 -5.92 37.45 -33.83
CA GLY A 300 -6.56 36.76 -32.72
C GLY A 300 -5.60 35.82 -31.99
N PHE A 301 -6.17 34.95 -31.16
CA PHE A 301 -5.44 33.90 -30.47
C PHE A 301 -6.22 32.59 -30.56
N ILE A 302 -5.50 31.50 -30.84
CA ILE A 302 -6.06 30.15 -30.83
C ILE A 302 -5.39 29.31 -29.74
N LEU A 303 -6.19 28.48 -29.08
CA LEU A 303 -5.69 27.36 -28.29
C LEU A 303 -5.63 26.15 -29.22
N PRO A 304 -4.49 25.43 -29.32
CA PRO A 304 -4.41 24.19 -30.08
C PRO A 304 -5.50 23.22 -29.61
N GLN A 305 -6.28 22.66 -30.54
CA GLN A 305 -7.36 21.69 -30.25
C GLN A 305 -6.81 20.28 -29.97
N LEU A 306 -5.88 20.16 -29.02
CA LEU A 306 -5.47 18.86 -28.52
C LEU A 306 -6.24 18.61 -27.22
N ASP A 307 -6.83 17.43 -27.07
CA ASP A 307 -7.40 17.01 -25.79
C ASP A 307 -6.30 16.97 -24.73
N PHE A 308 -6.66 17.32 -23.50
CA PHE A 308 -5.74 17.24 -22.37
C PHE A 308 -5.41 15.78 -22.06
N SER A 309 -4.11 15.44 -21.99
CA SER A 309 -3.67 14.09 -21.65
C SER A 309 -3.45 13.95 -20.13
N PRO A 310 -3.91 12.86 -19.48
CA PRO A 310 -3.62 12.60 -18.06
C PRO A 310 -2.11 12.47 -17.75
N GLU A 311 -1.29 12.19 -18.76
CA GLU A 311 0.18 12.16 -18.65
C GLU A 311 0.79 13.55 -18.40
N GLU A 312 0.04 14.63 -18.63
CA GLU A 312 0.51 15.99 -18.32
C GLU A 312 0.57 16.27 -16.82
N PHE A 313 -0.09 15.45 -15.99
CA PHE A 313 0.00 15.56 -14.53
C PHE A 313 1.30 14.95 -14.02
N THR A 314 2.01 15.70 -13.20
CA THR A 314 3.33 15.30 -12.67
C THR A 314 3.29 14.94 -11.20
N GLU A 315 2.37 15.55 -10.44
CA GLU A 315 2.24 15.34 -9.02
C GLU A 315 0.77 15.29 -8.60
N ILE A 316 0.53 14.61 -7.49
CA ILE A 316 -0.72 14.64 -6.77
C ILE A 316 -0.46 15.07 -5.33
N GLU A 317 -1.40 15.81 -4.77
CA GLU A 317 -1.46 16.05 -3.34
C GLU A 317 -2.70 15.36 -2.77
N LEU A 318 -2.48 14.47 -1.82
CA LEU A 318 -3.47 13.61 -1.19
C LEU A 318 -3.82 14.17 0.18
N ILE A 319 -5.08 14.53 0.40
CA ILE A 319 -5.59 15.06 1.65
C ILE A 319 -6.46 14.00 2.35
N GLN A 320 -6.09 13.66 3.58
CA GLN A 320 -6.66 12.54 4.32
C GLN A 320 -7.03 12.93 5.75
N ASP A 321 -8.22 12.55 6.18
CA ASP A 321 -8.61 12.56 7.59
C ASP A 321 -8.29 11.21 8.24
N TRP A 322 -7.64 11.24 9.40
CA TRP A 322 -7.29 10.05 10.16
C TRP A 322 -8.17 9.88 11.39
N TYR A 323 -8.53 8.62 11.65
CA TYR A 323 -9.40 8.25 12.74
C TYR A 323 -8.87 7.02 13.48
N TYR A 324 -9.10 6.98 14.78
CA TYR A 324 -8.87 5.81 15.62
C TYR A 324 -10.20 5.27 16.15
N ASN A 325 -10.52 4.02 15.87
CA ASN A 325 -11.61 3.33 16.56
C ASN A 325 -11.08 2.64 17.81
N TYR A 326 -11.49 3.16 18.97
CA TYR A 326 -11.08 2.62 20.27
C TYR A 326 -11.53 1.17 20.48
N ARG A 327 -12.77 0.84 20.13
CA ARG A 327 -13.37 -0.49 20.37
C ARG A 327 -12.68 -1.57 19.56
N ASP A 328 -12.49 -1.32 18.27
CA ASP A 328 -11.94 -2.30 17.34
C ASP A 328 -10.40 -2.28 17.31
N ASN A 329 -9.79 -1.27 17.97
CA ASN A 329 -8.36 -0.98 17.90
C ASN A 329 -7.88 -0.92 16.44
N ILE A 330 -8.50 -0.06 15.65
CA ILE A 330 -8.18 0.11 14.22
C ILE A 330 -7.96 1.58 13.95
N VAL A 331 -6.86 1.88 13.26
CA VAL A 331 -6.65 3.17 12.62
C VAL A 331 -7.11 3.06 11.18
N PHE A 332 -7.85 4.06 10.72
CA PHE A 332 -8.30 4.15 9.34
C PHE A 332 -8.31 5.61 8.94
N ASN A 333 -8.37 5.86 7.64
CA ASN A 333 -8.47 7.19 7.09
C ASN A 333 -9.63 7.30 6.10
N LYS A 334 -9.97 8.54 5.78
CA LYS A 334 -10.84 8.88 4.66
C LYS A 334 -10.08 9.84 3.76
N ILE A 335 -9.98 9.49 2.49
CA ILE A 335 -9.44 10.39 1.47
C ILE A 335 -10.53 11.43 1.19
N LYS A 336 -10.25 12.70 1.49
CA LYS A 336 -11.19 13.80 1.26
C LYS A 336 -11.10 14.29 -0.17
N GLU A 337 -9.88 14.60 -0.58
CA GLU A 337 -9.61 15.18 -1.88
C GLU A 337 -8.22 14.84 -2.38
N LEU A 338 -8.09 14.94 -3.69
CA LEU A 338 -6.87 14.77 -4.45
C LEU A 338 -6.68 16.01 -5.32
N LEU A 339 -5.60 16.74 -5.12
CA LEU A 339 -5.23 17.87 -5.96
C LEU A 339 -4.25 17.37 -7.03
N LEU A 340 -4.53 17.68 -8.29
CA LEU A 340 -3.72 17.30 -9.43
C LEU A 340 -2.87 18.49 -9.88
N TYR A 341 -1.59 18.24 -10.07
CA TYR A 341 -0.60 19.24 -10.43
C TYR A 341 -0.02 18.98 -11.81
N VAL A 342 0.24 20.06 -12.52
CA VAL A 342 0.99 20.05 -13.79
C VAL A 342 2.23 20.92 -13.63
N LYS A 343 3.28 20.63 -14.41
CA LYS A 343 4.43 21.54 -14.53
C LYS A 343 3.96 22.88 -15.10
N SER A 344 4.31 23.96 -14.42
CA SER A 344 4.04 25.29 -14.94
C SER A 344 4.78 25.51 -16.27
N PRO A 345 4.13 26.11 -17.28
CA PRO A 345 4.82 26.50 -18.51
C PRO A 345 5.79 27.69 -18.31
N SER A 346 5.82 28.32 -17.13
CA SER A 346 6.77 29.38 -16.79
C SER A 346 8.15 28.84 -16.38
N VAL A 347 9.21 29.65 -16.57
CA VAL A 347 10.66 29.33 -16.48
C VAL A 347 11.13 28.61 -15.20
N ASN A 348 10.35 28.56 -14.12
CA ASN A 348 10.79 28.02 -12.82
C ASN A 348 10.45 26.53 -12.56
N GLU A 349 9.89 25.78 -13.52
CA GLU A 349 9.57 24.34 -13.40
C GLU A 349 8.69 23.93 -12.19
N GLU A 350 8.11 24.88 -11.45
CA GLU A 350 7.27 24.57 -10.30
C GLU A 350 5.94 23.93 -10.74
N SER A 351 5.58 22.83 -10.09
CA SER A 351 4.28 22.16 -10.26
C SER A 351 3.18 23.01 -9.63
N ILE A 352 2.13 23.34 -10.39
CA ILE A 352 0.98 24.13 -9.92
C ILE A 352 -0.29 23.26 -9.82
N PRO A 353 -1.11 23.41 -8.76
CA PRO A 353 -2.36 22.68 -8.64
C PRO A 353 -3.37 23.26 -9.63
N ILE A 354 -3.98 22.41 -10.46
CA ILE A 354 -4.95 22.87 -11.47
C ILE A 354 -6.33 22.27 -11.31
N LEU A 355 -6.44 21.05 -10.80
CA LEU A 355 -7.70 20.34 -10.66
C LEU A 355 -7.82 19.70 -9.28
N LYS A 356 -9.00 19.81 -8.66
CA LYS A 356 -9.33 19.10 -7.43
C LYS A 356 -10.34 18.01 -7.71
N ILE A 357 -10.10 16.81 -7.20
CA ILE A 357 -11.05 15.69 -7.20
C ILE A 357 -11.51 15.43 -5.77
N VAL A 358 -12.81 15.36 -5.55
CA VAL A 358 -13.42 15.09 -4.23
C VAL A 358 -14.08 13.72 -4.25
N PHE A 359 -13.85 12.93 -3.20
CA PHE A 359 -14.43 11.60 -3.04
C PHE A 359 -15.48 11.62 -1.92
N ASN A 360 -16.69 11.12 -2.22
CA ASN A 360 -17.83 11.10 -1.28
C ASN A 360 -17.93 9.80 -0.48
#